data_AF-A0A2R6JYI5-F1
#
_entry.id   AF-A0A2R6JYI5-F1
#
_cell.length_a   1.000
_cell.length_b   1.000
_cell.length_c   1.000
_cell.angle_alpha   90.00
_cell.angle_beta   90.00
_cell.angle_gamma   90.00
#
_symmetry.space_group_name_H-M   'P 1'
#
loop_
_entity.id
_entity.type
_entity.pdbx_description
1 polymer ?
#
loop_
_entity_poly.entity_id
_entity_poly.type
_entity_poly.pdbx_seq_one_letter_code
_entity_poly.pdbx_strand_id
1 'polypeptide(L)'
;MTEVACRGAVENLNSIITLVDEAAEAAEDRSVSTSRLALAKSGFQTAANTDGELRDLVLEDSVVHLRAAIEIVQTNEVLVPARNALQLCSNGQGGETDV
;
A
#
# COMPACT_ATOMS: atom_id res chain seq x y z
N MET A 1 -3.06 15.44 -11.64
CA MET A 1 -2.34 14.15 -11.82
C MET A 1 -1.55 13.94 -10.54
N THR A 2 -2.01 13.07 -9.66
CA THR A 2 -1.42 12.87 -8.33
C THR A 2 -0.26 11.88 -8.48
N GLU A 3 0.97 12.30 -8.16
CA GLU A 3 2.14 11.42 -8.14
C GLU A 3 1.85 10.14 -7.34
N VAL A 4 2.16 8.98 -7.93
CA VAL A 4 2.14 7.70 -7.24
C VAL A 4 3.48 7.56 -6.53
N ALA A 5 3.52 8.00 -5.28
CA ALA A 5 4.74 8.13 -4.46
C ALA A 5 5.22 6.81 -3.86
N CYS A 6 5.19 5.70 -4.62
CA CYS A 6 5.70 4.41 -4.18
C CYS A 6 6.66 3.87 -5.24
N ARG A 7 7.80 4.55 -5.37
CA ARG A 7 8.89 4.20 -6.29
C ARG A 7 10.18 4.02 -5.49
N GLY A 8 11.03 3.09 -5.92
CA GLY A 8 12.37 2.92 -5.35
C GLY A 8 12.44 1.93 -4.18
N ALA A 9 13.46 2.08 -3.33
CA ALA A 9 13.69 1.21 -2.18
C ALA A 9 12.65 1.46 -1.09
N VAL A 10 11.44 0.93 -1.26
CA VAL A 10 10.49 0.79 -0.14
C VAL A 10 11.13 -0.14 0.89
N GLU A 11 11.81 0.44 1.88
CA GLU A 11 12.65 -0.30 2.84
C GLU A 11 11.84 -1.19 3.77
N ASN A 12 10.52 -0.99 3.83
CA ASN A 12 9.66 -1.71 4.77
C ASN A 12 8.38 -2.26 4.13
N LEU A 13 8.54 -2.99 3.02
CA LEU A 13 7.44 -3.70 2.35
C LEU A 13 6.72 -4.69 3.27
N ASN A 14 7.43 -5.34 4.19
CA ASN A 14 6.81 -6.25 5.15
C ASN A 14 5.84 -5.52 6.09
N SER A 15 6.22 -4.35 6.65
CA SER A 15 5.28 -3.57 7.46
C SER A 15 4.10 -3.04 6.66
N ILE A 16 4.29 -2.68 5.39
CA ILE A 16 3.18 -2.29 4.50
C ILE A 16 2.20 -3.46 4.32
N ILE A 17 2.72 -4.67 4.02
CA ILE A 17 1.90 -5.87 3.86
C ILE A 17 1.11 -6.17 5.14
N THR A 18 1.75 -6.11 6.31
CA THR A 18 1.09 -6.34 7.61
C THR A 18 -0.04 -5.35 7.85
N LEU A 19 0.19 -4.06 7.62
CA LEU A 19 -0.84 -3.02 7.80
C LEU A 19 -2.00 -3.17 6.81
N VAL A 20 -1.73 -3.57 5.56
CA VAL A 20 -2.80 -3.85 4.58
C VAL A 20 -3.60 -5.09 5.00
N ASP A 21 -2.95 -6.09 5.60
CA ASP A 21 -3.63 -7.28 6.12
C ASP A 21 -4.54 -6.95 7.31
N GLU A 22 -4.04 -6.18 8.28
CA GLU A 22 -4.82 -5.68 9.41
C GLU A 22 -6.05 -4.90 8.93
N ALA A 23 -5.87 -4.04 7.92
CA ALA A 23 -6.98 -3.31 7.30
C ALA A 23 -8.00 -4.25 6.62
N ALA A 24 -7.53 -5.32 5.96
CA ALA A 24 -8.38 -6.28 5.28
C ALA A 24 -9.18 -7.15 6.27
N GLU A 25 -8.54 -7.57 7.38
CA GLU A 25 -9.19 -8.30 8.47
C GLU A 25 -10.28 -7.45 9.12
N ALA A 26 -9.98 -6.18 9.43
CA ALA A 26 -10.92 -5.23 10.03
C ALA A 26 -12.08 -4.84 9.11
N ALA A 27 -11.96 -5.05 7.79
CA ALA A 27 -13.04 -4.71 6.87
C ALA A 27 -14.24 -5.65 6.99
N GLU A 28 -14.07 -6.85 7.58
CA GLU A 28 -15.04 -7.91 7.97
C GLU A 28 -16.12 -8.33 6.97
N ASP A 29 -16.31 -7.58 5.88
CA ASP A 29 -17.42 -7.68 4.96
C ASP A 29 -16.90 -7.91 3.53
N ARG A 30 -17.62 -8.65 2.70
CA ARG A 30 -17.24 -8.96 1.30
C ARG A 30 -17.47 -7.76 0.37
N SER A 31 -17.06 -6.59 0.83
CA SER A 31 -17.23 -5.29 0.21
C SER A 31 -16.15 -5.04 -0.86
N VAL A 32 -16.40 -4.03 -1.68
CA VAL A 32 -15.44 -3.57 -2.70
C VAL A 32 -14.10 -3.20 -2.06
N SER A 33 -14.10 -2.61 -0.86
CA SER A 33 -12.88 -2.27 -0.13
C SER A 33 -12.05 -3.50 0.25
N THR A 34 -12.66 -4.59 0.69
CA THR A 34 -11.95 -5.85 1.00
C THR A 34 -11.28 -6.42 -0.24
N SER A 35 -11.99 -6.41 -1.38
CA SER A 35 -11.39 -6.80 -2.67
C SER A 35 -10.21 -5.92 -3.06
N ARG A 36 -10.31 -4.60 -2.84
CA ARG A 36 -9.23 -3.65 -3.12
C ARG A 36 -8.03 -3.83 -2.19
N LEU A 37 -8.25 -4.07 -0.90
CA LEU A 37 -7.20 -4.36 0.07
C LEU A 37 -6.49 -5.68 -0.25
N ALA A 38 -7.23 -6.71 -0.67
CA ALA A 38 -6.66 -7.98 -1.10
C ALA A 38 -5.77 -7.84 -2.34
N LEU A 39 -6.21 -7.06 -3.34
CA LEU A 39 -5.40 -6.76 -4.52
C LEU A 39 -4.14 -5.95 -4.16
N ALA A 40 -4.26 -4.94 -3.30
CA ALA A 40 -3.12 -4.18 -2.81
C ALA A 40 -2.10 -5.09 -2.08
N LYS A 41 -2.57 -5.96 -1.17
CA LYS A 41 -1.73 -6.93 -0.46
C LYS A 41 -0.99 -7.85 -1.44
N SER A 42 -1.72 -8.43 -2.38
CA SER A 42 -1.14 -9.31 -3.41
C SER A 42 -0.08 -8.57 -4.22
N GLY A 43 -0.35 -7.33 -4.63
CA GLY A 43 0.63 -6.53 -5.37
C GLY A 43 1.88 -6.23 -4.55
N PHE A 44 1.76 -5.82 -3.28
CA PHE A 44 2.93 -5.61 -2.41
C PHE A 44 3.74 -6.90 -2.19
N GLN A 45 3.07 -8.05 -2.06
CA GLN A 45 3.74 -9.35 -1.99
C GLN A 45 4.46 -9.70 -3.30
N THR A 46 3.87 -9.41 -4.45
CA THR A 46 4.53 -9.57 -5.75
C THR A 46 5.75 -8.66 -5.86
N ALA A 47 5.63 -7.39 -5.46
CA ALA A 47 6.74 -6.42 -5.47
C ALA A 47 7.89 -6.82 -4.53
N ALA A 48 7.61 -7.51 -3.42
CA ALA A 48 8.64 -8.03 -2.52
C ALA A 48 9.49 -9.15 -3.16
N ASN A 49 8.99 -9.80 -4.21
CA ASN A 49 9.65 -10.90 -4.91
C ASN A 49 10.01 -10.55 -6.37
N THR A 50 9.90 -9.27 -6.76
CA THR A 50 10.15 -8.79 -8.12
C THR A 50 11.21 -7.69 -8.06
N ASP A 51 12.12 -7.65 -9.04
CA ASP A 51 13.17 -6.64 -9.14
C ASP A 51 12.96 -5.69 -10.33
N GLY A 52 13.66 -4.55 -10.30
CA GLY A 52 13.71 -3.60 -11.42
C GLY A 52 12.39 -2.87 -11.71
N GLU A 53 12.19 -2.44 -12.95
CA GLU A 53 11.04 -1.61 -13.36
C GLU A 53 9.68 -2.29 -13.14
N LEU A 54 9.64 -3.63 -13.20
CA LEU A 54 8.43 -4.40 -12.91
C LEU A 54 8.02 -4.26 -11.44
N ARG A 55 8.99 -4.17 -10.52
CA ARG A 55 8.73 -3.91 -9.11
C ARG A 55 8.02 -2.58 -8.92
N ASP A 56 8.53 -1.52 -9.55
CA ASP A 56 7.95 -0.18 -9.44
C ASP A 56 6.52 -0.13 -10.02
N LEU A 57 6.28 -0.76 -11.18
CA LEU A 57 4.94 -0.83 -11.77
C LEU A 57 3.93 -1.53 -10.84
N VAL A 58 4.35 -2.64 -10.21
CA VAL A 58 3.50 -3.38 -9.27
C VAL A 58 3.26 -2.57 -7.99
N LEU A 59 4.26 -1.85 -7.48
CA LEU A 59 4.11 -0.96 -6.32
C LEU A 59 3.11 0.17 -6.60
N GLU A 60 3.18 0.76 -7.79
CA GLU A 60 2.24 1.81 -8.21
C GLU A 60 0.80 1.29 -8.25
N ASP A 61 0.56 0.14 -8.88
CA ASP A 61 -0.77 -0.48 -8.97
C ASP A 61 -1.31 -0.87 -7.58
N SER A 62 -0.45 -1.41 -6.71
CA SER A 62 -0.80 -1.74 -5.33
C SER A 62 -1.29 -0.52 -4.55
N VAL A 63 -0.63 0.62 -4.73
CA VAL A 63 -1.02 1.88 -4.10
C VAL A 63 -2.33 2.43 -4.66
N VAL A 64 -2.60 2.27 -5.95
CA VAL A 64 -3.89 2.64 -6.54
C VAL A 64 -5.02 1.86 -5.86
N HIS A 65 -4.85 0.55 -5.67
CA HIS A 65 -5.85 -0.25 -4.97
C HIS A 65 -6.00 0.12 -3.49
N LEU A 66 -4.90 0.40 -2.80
CA LEU A 66 -4.93 0.86 -1.40
C LEU A 66 -5.65 2.20 -1.24
N ARG A 67 -5.36 3.19 -2.11
CA ARG A 67 -6.05 4.49 -2.12
C ARG A 67 -7.55 4.32 -2.39
N ALA A 68 -7.91 3.51 -3.37
CA ALA A 68 -9.31 3.22 -3.67
C ALA A 68 -10.03 2.57 -2.47
N ALA A 69 -9.37 1.70 -1.71
CA ALA A 69 -9.94 1.15 -0.49
C ALA A 69 -10.18 2.24 0.57
N ILE A 70 -9.21 3.14 0.79
CA ILE A 70 -9.31 4.25 1.74
C ILE A 70 -10.47 5.21 1.40
N GLU A 71 -10.73 5.44 0.11
CA GLU A 71 -11.82 6.31 -0.33
C GLU A 71 -13.22 5.70 -0.09
N ILE A 72 -13.32 4.37 -0.10
CA ILE A 72 -14.59 3.65 0.04
C ILE A 72 -14.95 3.42 1.52
N VAL A 73 -13.95 3.17 2.37
CA VAL A 73 -14.18 2.74 3.76
C VAL A 73 -14.46 3.93 4.67
N GLN A 74 -15.40 3.76 5.60
CA GLN A 74 -15.82 4.79 6.56
C GLN A 74 -15.47 4.45 8.02
N THR A 75 -14.86 3.30 8.27
CA THR A 75 -14.50 2.86 9.63
C THR A 75 -13.03 3.14 9.93
N ASN A 76 -12.76 3.64 11.14
CA ASN A 76 -11.40 3.97 11.57
C ASN A 76 -10.51 2.72 11.66
N GLU A 77 -11.08 1.57 12.01
CA GLU A 77 -10.38 0.29 12.16
C GLU A 77 -9.71 -0.15 10.86
N VAL A 78 -10.27 0.20 9.70
CA VAL A 78 -9.66 -0.05 8.38
C VAL A 78 -8.84 1.14 7.91
N LEU A 79 -9.34 2.37 8.13
CA LEU A 79 -8.70 3.58 7.62
C LEU A 79 -7.33 3.85 8.23
N VAL A 80 -7.16 3.61 9.53
CA VAL A 80 -5.90 3.85 10.24
C VAL A 80 -4.77 2.96 9.68
N PRO A 81 -4.89 1.62 9.67
CA PRO A 81 -3.83 0.78 9.12
C PRO A 81 -3.59 1.02 7.63
N ALA A 82 -4.65 1.21 6.82
CA ALA A 82 -4.50 1.50 5.39
C ALA A 82 -3.76 2.82 5.11
N ARG A 83 -4.02 3.88 5.88
CA ARG A 83 -3.30 5.16 5.75
C ARG A 83 -1.85 5.05 6.22
N ASN A 84 -1.60 4.31 7.30
CA ASN A 84 -0.23 4.07 7.77
C ASN A 84 0.58 3.33 6.69
N ALA A 85 -0.01 2.32 6.04
CA ALA A 85 0.62 1.63 4.91
C ALA A 85 0.94 2.61 3.76
N LEU A 86 0.00 3.48 3.39
CA LEU A 86 0.20 4.49 2.33
C LEU A 86 1.29 5.51 2.69
N GLN A 87 1.40 5.90 3.95
CA GLN A 87 2.44 6.81 4.42
C GLN A 87 3.83 6.15 4.34
N LEU A 88 3.95 4.86 4.68
CA LEU A 88 5.22 4.12 4.53
C LEU A 88 5.67 4.04 3.07
N CYS A 89 4.73 3.91 2.13
CA CYS A 89 5.05 4.00 0.70
C CYS A 89 5.67 5.36 0.34
N SER A 90 5.13 6.44 0.89
CA SER A 90 5.50 7.82 0.57
C SER A 90 6.80 8.28 1.26
N ASN A 91 7.11 7.73 2.44
CA ASN A 91 8.30 8.08 3.22
C ASN A 91 9.61 7.48 2.67
N GLY A 92 9.54 6.49 1.77
CA GLY A 92 10.72 5.95 1.08
C GLY A 92 11.42 6.94 0.14
N GLN A 93 10.85 8.14 -0.07
CA GLN A 93 11.42 9.21 -0.91
C GLN A 93 12.23 10.26 -0.12
N GLY A 94 12.34 10.15 1.21
CA GLY A 94 12.96 11.18 2.07
C GLY A 94 14.45 10.96 2.45
N GLY A 95 15.12 9.98 1.86
CA GLY A 95 16.44 9.50 2.30
C GLY A 95 17.67 10.13 1.65
N GLU A 96 17.54 11.20 0.86
CA GLU A 96 18.68 12.03 0.43
C GLU A 96 18.58 13.40 1.11
N THR A 97 18.91 13.44 2.40
CA THR A 97 19.41 14.69 2.99
C THR A 97 20.92 14.65 2.87
N ASP A 98 21.41 15.36 1.86
CA ASP A 98 22.81 15.72 1.62
C ASP A 98 23.49 16.13 2.96
N VAL A 99 24.41 15.30 3.45
CA VAL A 99 25.36 15.61 4.55
C VAL A 99 26.76 15.16 4.19
#